data_AF-X0W1M1-F1
#
_entry.id   AF-X0W1M1-F1
#
_cell.length_a   1.000
_cell.length_b   1.000
_cell.length_c   1.000
_cell.angle_alpha   90.00
_cell.angle_beta   90.00
_cell.angle_gamma   90.00
#
_symmetry.space_group_name_H-M   'P 1'
#
loop_
_entity.id
_entity.type
_entity.pdbx_description
1 polymer ?
#
loop_
_entity_poly.entity_id
_entity_poly.type
_entity_poly.pdbx_seq_one_letter_code
_entity_poly.pdbx_strand_id
1 'polypeptide(L)'
;ELEFQKNMVEEGSVFLSNLLEKVKGFGLKAYNPFEAENWNWKVVRKNLTEKGRLFNFAPMDVYEKLPKFVEHLGLPHSIHAHIEGYESQHSKENLRSILNKVKSLELKPNQKSDSVIKRSQIFHLAHASSYNIDGDNSELIKFYNENQDFDMDLGFIGFNAINPLITSDRHLINKLTNSAHPYKLIRSSVESEGDSFATLRKFSKNVKENCVMWANAIDLALNISPWQLQFSINYPNYADIINLPEIASWLVSNNAR
;
A
#
# COMPACT_ATOMS: atom_id res chain seq x y z
N GLU A 1 29.65 8.51 -5.96
CA GLU A 1 28.97 7.50 -6.82
C GLU A 1 27.48 7.32 -6.52
N LEU A 2 27.05 7.15 -5.26
CA LEU A 2 25.66 6.73 -4.96
C LEU A 2 24.55 7.79 -5.23
N GLU A 3 24.86 9.08 -5.24
CA GLU A 3 23.86 10.12 -5.51
C GLU A 3 23.57 10.29 -7.01
N PHE A 4 24.55 10.00 -7.88
CA PHE A 4 24.38 10.03 -9.34
C PHE A 4 23.41 8.95 -9.82
N GLN A 5 23.45 7.76 -9.20
CA GLN A 5 22.52 6.65 -9.45
C GLN A 5 21.05 7.02 -9.15
N LYS A 6 20.80 8.12 -8.42
CA LYS A 6 19.44 8.62 -8.21
C LYS A 6 18.79 9.13 -9.50
N ASN A 7 19.56 9.53 -10.50
CA ASN A 7 19.03 10.12 -11.74
C ASN A 7 19.04 9.17 -12.95
N MET A 8 19.53 7.94 -12.77
CA MET A 8 19.66 6.92 -13.81
C MET A 8 18.32 6.22 -14.11
N VAL A 9 17.38 6.97 -14.70
CA VAL A 9 16.03 6.47 -15.01
C VAL A 9 16.04 5.40 -16.09
N GLU A 10 16.89 5.57 -17.10
CA GLU A 10 17.00 4.65 -18.23
C GLU A 10 17.59 3.30 -17.77
N GLU A 11 18.72 3.33 -17.08
CA GLU A 11 19.40 2.12 -16.61
C GLU A 11 18.57 1.36 -15.57
N GLY A 12 17.91 2.10 -14.66
CA GLY A 12 16.95 1.51 -13.72
C GLY A 12 15.78 0.86 -14.44
N SER A 13 15.27 1.48 -15.51
CA SER A 13 14.19 0.92 -16.32
C SER A 13 14.61 -0.34 -17.07
N VAL A 14 15.83 -0.39 -17.63
CA VAL A 14 16.38 -1.60 -18.28
C VAL A 14 16.47 -2.76 -17.29
N PHE A 15 16.99 -2.50 -16.08
CA PHE A 15 17.04 -3.51 -15.02
C PHE A 15 15.64 -4.06 -14.68
N LEU A 16 14.68 -3.16 -14.43
CA LEU A 16 13.31 -3.55 -14.06
C LEU A 16 12.58 -4.28 -15.19
N SER A 17 12.79 -3.88 -16.44
CA SER A 17 12.25 -4.59 -17.62
C SER A 17 12.75 -6.02 -17.68
N ASN A 18 14.08 -6.22 -17.53
CA ASN A 18 14.68 -7.55 -17.52
C ASN A 18 14.18 -8.39 -16.34
N LEU A 19 14.00 -7.78 -15.17
CA LEU A 19 13.47 -8.48 -13.99
C LEU A 19 12.02 -8.93 -14.23
N LEU A 20 11.15 -8.04 -14.69
CA LEU A 20 9.75 -8.34 -15.01
C LEU A 20 9.64 -9.48 -16.03
N GLU A 21 10.47 -9.48 -17.07
CA GLU A 21 10.49 -10.55 -18.06
C GLU A 21 10.88 -11.91 -17.47
N LYS A 22 11.89 -11.94 -16.59
CA LYS A 22 12.38 -13.17 -15.95
C LYS A 22 11.36 -13.76 -14.98
N VAL A 23 10.74 -12.92 -14.15
CA VAL A 23 9.76 -13.36 -13.13
C VAL A 23 8.34 -13.44 -13.68
N LYS A 24 8.13 -13.08 -14.96
CA LYS A 24 6.80 -12.96 -15.59
C LYS A 24 5.86 -12.05 -14.80
N GLY A 25 6.41 -10.95 -14.29
CA GLY A 25 5.69 -9.95 -13.50
C GLY A 25 4.81 -9.05 -14.36
N PHE A 26 3.64 -8.68 -13.83
CA PHE A 26 2.70 -7.80 -14.54
C PHE A 26 3.00 -6.30 -14.34
N GLY A 27 3.58 -5.94 -13.20
CA GLY A 27 3.84 -4.56 -12.82
C GLY A 27 4.71 -4.47 -11.57
N LEU A 28 4.82 -3.27 -11.02
CA LEU A 28 5.67 -3.00 -9.85
C LEU A 28 4.82 -2.79 -8.60
N LYS A 29 5.27 -3.36 -7.49
CA LYS A 29 4.71 -3.13 -6.15
C LYS A 29 5.78 -2.46 -5.28
N ALA A 30 5.43 -1.34 -4.65
CA ALA A 30 6.20 -0.77 -3.56
C ALA A 30 5.64 -1.34 -2.26
N TYR A 31 6.48 -1.98 -1.44
CA TYR A 31 6.07 -2.52 -0.16
C TYR A 31 7.13 -2.17 0.88
N ASN A 32 6.83 -1.19 1.73
CA ASN A 32 7.69 -0.76 2.84
C ASN A 32 9.20 -0.72 2.49
N PRO A 33 9.61 0.12 1.52
CA PRO A 33 10.99 0.13 1.02
C PRO A 33 12.04 0.35 2.12
N PHE A 34 13.17 -0.36 2.01
CA PHE A 34 14.33 -0.30 2.91
C PHE A 34 14.10 -0.70 4.37
N GLU A 35 12.91 -1.18 4.75
CA GLU A 35 12.66 -1.60 6.13
C GLU A 35 13.46 -2.84 6.53
N ALA A 36 13.69 -3.73 5.58
CA ALA A 36 14.49 -4.94 5.75
C ALA A 36 15.88 -4.64 6.33
N GLU A 37 16.50 -3.54 5.88
CA GLU A 37 17.83 -3.15 6.35
C GLU A 37 17.86 -2.85 7.84
N ASN A 38 16.87 -2.12 8.35
CA ASN A 38 16.79 -1.79 9.77
C ASN A 38 16.35 -3.00 10.60
N TRP A 39 15.45 -3.80 10.04
CA TRP A 39 14.90 -4.98 10.71
C TRP A 39 15.93 -6.04 11.05
N ASN A 40 16.94 -6.21 10.20
CA ASN A 40 18.08 -7.10 10.47
C ASN A 40 18.84 -6.73 11.76
N TRP A 41 18.70 -5.48 12.22
CA TRP A 41 19.26 -4.98 13.48
C TRP A 41 18.22 -4.89 14.61
N LYS A 42 17.05 -5.52 14.44
CA LYS A 42 15.92 -5.46 15.37
C LYS A 42 15.41 -4.04 15.63
N VAL A 43 15.57 -3.16 14.65
CA VAL A 43 15.07 -1.79 14.68
C VAL A 43 14.02 -1.63 13.59
N VAL A 44 12.98 -0.89 13.90
CA VAL A 44 11.99 -0.45 12.92
C VAL A 44 12.31 1.01 12.57
N ARG A 45 12.33 1.34 11.28
CA ARG A 45 12.67 2.67 10.78
C ARG A 45 11.65 3.70 11.28
N LYS A 46 12.10 4.95 11.43
CA LYS A 46 11.29 6.03 12.02
C LYS A 46 10.74 7.04 11.02
N ASN A 47 11.37 7.20 9.86
CA ASN A 47 11.06 8.27 8.92
C ASN A 47 11.30 7.82 7.47
N LEU A 48 10.72 8.55 6.52
CA LEU A 48 10.78 8.24 5.08
C LEU A 48 11.98 8.87 4.35
N THR A 49 12.70 9.79 5.00
CA THR A 49 13.70 10.67 4.36
C THR A 49 15.13 10.40 4.77
N GLU A 50 15.36 9.71 5.89
CA GLU A 50 16.69 9.23 6.25
C GLU A 50 17.08 8.05 5.37
N LYS A 51 18.37 8.03 5.04
CA LYS A 51 18.97 7.00 4.23
C LYS A 51 19.09 5.69 5.02
N GLY A 52 18.99 4.59 4.30
CA GLY A 52 19.26 3.25 4.80
C GLY A 52 20.69 3.11 5.32
N ARG A 53 20.94 1.97 5.99
CA ARG A 53 22.26 1.64 6.55
C ARG A 53 23.19 1.08 5.50
N LEU A 54 22.66 0.28 4.58
CA LEU A 54 23.40 -0.41 3.54
C LEU A 54 23.35 0.38 2.24
N PHE A 55 22.18 0.92 1.90
CA PHE A 55 21.99 1.71 0.70
C PHE A 55 21.84 3.20 1.05
N ASN A 56 22.53 4.07 0.32
CA ASN A 56 22.45 5.54 0.48
C ASN A 56 21.16 6.12 -0.15
N PHE A 57 20.05 5.39 0.02
CA PHE A 57 18.71 5.71 -0.45
C PHE A 57 17.76 5.78 0.73
N ALA A 58 16.83 6.72 0.67
CA ALA A 58 15.70 6.83 1.57
C ALA A 58 14.46 6.18 0.94
N PRO A 59 13.49 5.69 1.73
CA PRO A 59 12.21 5.19 1.24
C PRO A 59 11.50 6.17 0.30
N MET A 60 11.57 7.48 0.58
CA MET A 60 11.01 8.51 -0.30
C MET A 60 11.64 8.50 -1.69
N ASP A 61 12.95 8.21 -1.83
CA ASP A 61 13.60 8.10 -3.14
C ASP A 61 12.92 7.00 -3.99
N VAL A 62 12.46 5.91 -3.37
CA VAL A 62 11.79 4.79 -4.06
C VAL A 62 10.40 5.21 -4.52
N TYR A 63 9.61 5.86 -3.65
CA TYR A 63 8.30 6.39 -4.03
C TYR A 63 8.37 7.46 -5.11
N GLU A 64 9.47 8.21 -5.19
CA GLU A 64 9.72 9.18 -6.27
C GLU A 64 10.10 8.52 -7.61
N LYS A 65 10.86 7.44 -7.55
CA LYS A 65 11.45 6.79 -8.72
C LYS A 65 10.54 5.77 -9.38
N LEU A 66 9.82 4.97 -8.60
CA LEU A 66 8.98 3.91 -9.16
C LEU A 66 7.92 4.42 -10.14
N PRO A 67 7.16 5.52 -9.86
CA PRO A 67 6.29 6.13 -10.85
C PRO A 67 7.03 6.51 -12.14
N LYS A 68 8.23 7.11 -12.04
CA LYS A 68 9.03 7.49 -13.22
C LYS A 68 9.41 6.28 -14.08
N PHE A 69 9.81 5.18 -13.44
CA PHE A 69 10.15 3.94 -14.15
C PHE A 69 8.91 3.33 -14.83
N VAL A 70 7.78 3.28 -14.12
CA VAL A 70 6.50 2.80 -14.64
C VAL A 70 6.09 3.57 -15.90
N GLU A 71 6.15 4.91 -15.87
CA GLU A 71 5.79 5.74 -17.02
C GLU A 71 6.84 5.71 -18.14
N HIS A 72 8.12 5.56 -17.81
CA HIS A 72 9.17 5.43 -18.82
C HIS A 72 9.07 4.12 -19.61
N LEU A 73 8.87 3.01 -18.89
CA LEU A 73 8.63 1.69 -19.47
C LEU A 73 7.26 1.60 -20.15
N GLY A 74 6.30 2.44 -19.71
CA GLY A 74 4.94 2.45 -20.21
C GLY A 74 4.13 1.24 -19.76
N LEU A 75 4.32 0.81 -18.52
CA LEU A 75 3.70 -0.39 -17.97
C LEU A 75 2.16 -0.32 -17.94
N PRO A 76 1.47 -1.47 -17.97
CA PRO A 76 0.02 -1.54 -18.04
C PRO A 76 -0.70 -1.06 -16.76
N HIS A 77 0.01 -1.00 -15.63
CA HIS A 77 -0.50 -0.55 -14.34
C HIS A 77 0.47 0.48 -13.72
N SER A 78 -0.05 1.41 -12.93
CA SER A 78 0.76 2.32 -12.11
C SER A 78 1.60 1.56 -11.08
N ILE A 79 2.46 2.29 -10.35
CA ILE A 79 3.02 1.72 -9.13
C ILE A 79 1.89 1.37 -8.15
N HIS A 80 1.87 0.13 -7.67
CA HIS A 80 0.95 -0.30 -6.62
C HIS A 80 1.67 -0.19 -5.27
N ALA A 81 1.25 0.74 -4.42
CA ALA A 81 1.98 1.12 -3.22
C ALA A 81 1.28 0.66 -1.93
N HIS A 82 1.97 -0.18 -1.17
CA HIS A 82 1.71 -0.41 0.25
C HIS A 82 2.63 0.50 1.06
N ILE A 83 2.06 1.55 1.63
CA ILE A 83 2.79 2.58 2.36
C ILE A 83 3.00 2.17 3.82
N GLU A 84 4.10 2.63 4.39
CA GLU A 84 4.58 2.27 5.71
C GLU A 84 3.71 2.75 6.85
N GLY A 85 3.56 1.86 7.83
CA GLY A 85 2.89 2.17 9.07
C GLY A 85 1.38 2.15 8.95
N TYR A 86 0.80 1.54 7.91
CA TYR A 86 -0.63 1.24 7.86
C TYR A 86 -1.09 0.56 9.17
N GLU A 87 -2.31 0.84 9.62
CA GLU A 87 -2.83 0.41 10.93
C GLU A 87 -2.05 0.97 12.15
N SER A 88 -1.32 2.09 11.99
CA SER A 88 -0.58 2.76 13.05
C SER A 88 -0.77 4.28 13.05
N GLN A 89 -0.31 4.97 14.09
CA GLN A 89 -0.46 6.42 14.18
C GLN A 89 0.35 7.18 13.13
N HIS A 90 1.36 6.54 12.52
CA HIS A 90 2.25 7.17 11.56
C HIS A 90 1.74 7.12 10.12
N SER A 91 0.73 6.28 9.82
CA SER A 91 0.29 6.07 8.43
C SER A 91 -0.25 7.32 7.78
N LYS A 92 -1.06 8.13 8.49
CA LYS A 92 -1.71 9.32 7.91
C LYS A 92 -0.67 10.35 7.44
N GLU A 93 0.34 10.63 8.26
CA GLU A 93 1.40 11.57 7.91
C GLU A 93 2.34 11.04 6.83
N ASN A 94 2.69 9.76 6.88
CA ASN A 94 3.48 9.10 5.84
C ASN A 94 2.75 9.12 4.48
N LEU A 95 1.48 8.73 4.47
CA LEU A 95 0.61 8.75 3.30
C LEU A 95 0.58 10.15 2.67
N ARG A 96 0.27 11.17 3.48
CA ARG A 96 0.22 12.57 3.03
C ARG A 96 1.55 13.01 2.40
N SER A 97 2.66 12.67 3.04
CA SER A 97 4.00 13.04 2.56
C SER A 97 4.33 12.39 1.21
N ILE A 98 4.02 11.10 1.05
CA ILE A 98 4.27 10.35 -0.18
C ILE A 98 3.37 10.84 -1.31
N LEU A 99 2.06 10.99 -1.06
CA LEU A 99 1.11 11.49 -2.07
C LEU A 99 1.52 12.88 -2.59
N ASN A 100 1.85 13.80 -1.69
CA ASN A 100 2.32 15.13 -2.07
C ASN A 100 3.63 15.09 -2.86
N LYS A 101 4.56 14.21 -2.46
CA LYS A 101 5.83 14.06 -3.18
C LYS A 101 5.60 13.52 -4.59
N VAL A 102 4.81 12.44 -4.74
CA VAL A 102 4.50 11.86 -6.05
C VAL A 102 3.76 12.86 -6.93
N LYS A 103 2.78 13.59 -6.38
CA LYS A 103 2.06 14.66 -7.08
C LYS A 103 3.00 15.76 -7.59
N SER A 104 4.00 16.16 -6.80
CA SER A 104 4.98 17.19 -7.19
C SER A 104 5.88 16.78 -8.37
N LEU A 105 5.87 15.51 -8.77
CA LEU A 105 6.61 15.05 -9.95
C LEU A 105 5.91 15.42 -11.26
N GLU A 106 4.63 15.80 -11.21
CA GLU A 106 3.81 16.22 -12.36
C GLU A 106 3.83 15.23 -13.53
N LEU A 107 3.97 13.93 -13.22
CA LEU A 107 4.02 12.87 -14.21
C LEU A 107 2.68 12.76 -14.95
N LYS A 108 2.75 12.21 -16.16
CA LYS A 108 1.58 11.87 -16.95
C LYS A 108 1.58 10.37 -17.25
N PRO A 109 0.40 9.71 -17.21
CA PRO A 109 0.27 8.32 -17.62
C PRO A 109 0.77 8.12 -19.05
N ASN A 110 1.63 7.13 -19.26
CA ASN A 110 2.26 6.83 -20.54
C ASN A 110 2.18 5.32 -20.85
N GLN A 111 0.99 4.74 -20.71
CA GLN A 111 0.78 3.32 -20.98
C GLN A 111 1.03 2.98 -22.47
N LYS A 112 2.07 2.18 -22.72
CA LYS A 112 2.39 1.60 -24.04
C LYS A 112 1.60 0.31 -24.20
N SER A 113 0.35 0.45 -24.64
CA SER A 113 -0.57 -0.66 -24.89
C SER A 113 -1.44 -0.35 -26.10
N ASP A 114 -1.79 -1.35 -26.89
CA ASP A 114 -2.75 -1.20 -28.00
C ASP A 114 -4.21 -1.20 -27.51
N SER A 115 -4.43 -1.31 -26.19
CA SER A 115 -5.76 -1.23 -25.58
C SER A 115 -6.43 0.11 -25.89
N VAL A 116 -7.72 0.03 -26.27
CA VAL A 116 -8.61 1.19 -26.42
C VAL A 116 -8.83 1.89 -25.08
N ILE A 117 -8.87 1.12 -23.99
CA ILE A 117 -8.97 1.68 -22.63
C ILE A 117 -7.56 1.93 -22.12
N LYS A 118 -7.25 3.22 -21.90
CA LYS A 118 -6.00 3.68 -21.31
C LYS A 118 -6.18 3.92 -19.82
N ARG A 119 -5.15 3.60 -19.05
CA ARG A 119 -5.09 3.87 -17.62
C ARG A 119 -4.90 5.38 -17.38
N SER A 120 -5.56 5.93 -16.37
CA SER A 120 -5.40 7.34 -15.95
C SER A 120 -4.44 7.50 -14.77
N GLN A 121 -4.21 6.43 -14.01
CA GLN A 121 -3.48 6.46 -12.77
C GLN A 121 -1.96 6.43 -12.98
N ILE A 122 -1.20 7.24 -12.24
CA ILE A 122 0.26 7.17 -12.07
C ILE A 122 0.66 6.50 -10.75
N PHE A 123 -0.27 6.41 -9.79
CA PHE A 123 -0.04 5.87 -8.46
C PHE A 123 -1.32 5.23 -7.92
N HIS A 124 -1.20 4.00 -7.44
CA HIS A 124 -2.29 3.24 -6.83
C HIS A 124 -1.99 2.97 -5.36
N LEU A 125 -2.84 3.45 -4.45
CA LEU A 125 -2.73 3.20 -3.01
C LEU A 125 -3.41 1.88 -2.62
N ALA A 126 -2.64 0.98 -2.03
CA ALA A 126 -3.16 -0.28 -1.52
C ALA A 126 -3.84 -0.09 -0.17
N HIS A 127 -5.07 -0.59 -0.02
CA HIS A 127 -5.75 -0.76 1.26
C HIS A 127 -6.04 0.55 2.02
N ALA A 128 -6.63 1.52 1.33
CA ALA A 128 -6.79 2.90 1.78
C ALA A 128 -7.48 3.08 3.14
N SER A 129 -8.39 2.17 3.53
CA SER A 129 -9.10 2.21 4.81
C SER A 129 -8.18 2.19 6.05
N SER A 130 -6.95 1.71 5.87
CA SER A 130 -6.01 1.42 6.95
C SER A 130 -5.07 2.57 7.32
N TYR A 131 -5.10 3.70 6.61
CA TYR A 131 -4.14 4.79 6.83
C TYR A 131 -4.61 5.88 7.79
N ASN A 132 -5.90 6.20 7.83
CA ASN A 132 -6.44 7.25 8.71
C ASN A 132 -7.07 6.62 9.96
N ILE A 133 -6.23 6.11 10.87
CA ILE A 133 -6.71 5.41 12.07
C ILE A 133 -7.42 6.34 13.08
N ASP A 134 -7.37 7.65 12.87
CA ASP A 134 -8.15 8.65 13.59
C ASP A 134 -9.60 8.78 13.10
N GLY A 135 -9.93 8.16 11.96
CA GLY A 135 -11.26 8.16 11.36
C GLY A 135 -11.57 9.40 10.51
N ASP A 136 -10.59 10.26 10.27
CA ASP A 136 -10.77 11.46 9.45
C ASP A 136 -10.10 11.28 8.08
N ASN A 137 -10.95 11.06 7.05
CA ASN A 137 -10.53 10.94 5.66
C ASN A 137 -10.67 12.23 4.86
N SER A 138 -11.03 13.36 5.47
CA SER A 138 -11.37 14.59 4.74
C SER A 138 -10.26 15.05 3.79
N GLU A 139 -9.01 15.08 4.27
CA GLU A 139 -7.84 15.44 3.44
C GLU A 139 -7.59 14.43 2.32
N LEU A 140 -7.76 13.13 2.60
CA LEU A 140 -7.54 12.06 1.62
C LEU A 140 -8.60 12.10 0.52
N ILE A 141 -9.88 12.25 0.88
CA ILE A 141 -10.99 12.40 -0.06
C ILE A 141 -10.78 13.62 -0.95
N LYS A 142 -10.42 14.77 -0.35
CA LYS A 142 -10.12 15.99 -1.10
C LYS A 142 -8.97 15.76 -2.08
N PHE A 143 -7.86 15.17 -1.62
CA PHE A 143 -6.72 14.88 -2.47
C PHE A 143 -7.12 14.04 -3.68
N TYR A 144 -7.82 12.92 -3.48
CA TYR A 144 -8.16 12.04 -4.60
C TYR A 144 -9.12 12.70 -5.59
N ASN A 145 -10.19 13.34 -5.12
CA ASN A 145 -11.13 14.03 -6.01
C ASN A 145 -10.48 15.17 -6.82
N GLU A 146 -9.45 15.82 -6.28
CA GLU A 146 -8.67 16.85 -7.01
C GLU A 146 -7.59 16.28 -7.94
N ASN A 147 -7.26 14.98 -7.87
CA ASN A 147 -6.14 14.36 -8.59
C ASN A 147 -6.56 13.02 -9.22
N GLN A 148 -7.16 13.11 -10.42
CA GLN A 148 -7.75 11.97 -11.15
C GLN A 148 -6.73 10.95 -11.71
N ASP A 149 -5.45 11.25 -11.55
CA ASP A 149 -4.31 10.38 -11.87
C ASP A 149 -3.82 9.57 -10.66
N PHE A 150 -4.57 9.58 -9.55
CA PHE A 150 -4.36 8.70 -8.40
C PHE A 150 -5.60 7.83 -8.20
N ASP A 151 -5.40 6.56 -7.90
CA ASP A 151 -6.46 5.63 -7.52
C ASP A 151 -6.08 4.80 -6.28
N MET A 152 -7.05 4.03 -5.76
CA MET A 152 -6.87 3.24 -4.55
C MET A 152 -7.80 2.03 -4.49
N ASP A 153 -7.31 0.95 -3.87
CA ASP A 153 -8.19 -0.11 -3.40
C ASP A 153 -8.58 0.11 -1.92
N LEU A 154 -9.83 -0.21 -1.56
CA LEU A 154 -10.39 0.14 -0.25
C LEU A 154 -9.78 -0.64 0.92
N GLY A 155 -9.65 -1.96 0.80
CA GLY A 155 -9.29 -2.83 1.90
C GLY A 155 -10.37 -2.91 2.98
N PHE A 156 -11.56 -3.40 2.64
CA PHE A 156 -12.62 -3.65 3.61
C PHE A 156 -12.25 -4.73 4.61
N ILE A 157 -12.43 -4.44 5.90
CA ILE A 157 -12.37 -5.45 6.96
C ILE A 157 -13.70 -6.18 7.13
N GLY A 158 -13.61 -7.48 7.36
CA GLY A 158 -14.70 -8.33 7.82
C GLY A 158 -14.51 -8.68 9.29
N PHE A 159 -15.61 -8.79 10.03
CA PHE A 159 -15.60 -9.18 11.45
C PHE A 159 -15.60 -10.70 11.61
N ASN A 160 -14.68 -11.36 10.91
CA ASN A 160 -14.57 -12.82 10.90
C ASN A 160 -14.08 -13.33 12.26
N ALA A 161 -14.42 -14.58 12.59
CA ALA A 161 -13.96 -15.22 13.82
C ALA A 161 -12.42 -15.23 13.92
N ILE A 162 -11.75 -15.42 12.77
CA ILE A 162 -10.30 -15.38 12.61
C ILE A 162 -9.96 -14.91 11.19
N ASN A 163 -8.89 -14.12 11.06
CA ASN A 163 -8.34 -13.68 9.78
C ASN A 163 -6.87 -14.09 9.71
N PRO A 164 -6.43 -14.82 8.66
CA PRO A 164 -5.02 -14.95 8.35
C PRO A 164 -4.42 -13.57 8.09
N LEU A 165 -3.17 -13.36 8.50
CA LEU A 165 -2.39 -12.19 8.16
C LEU A 165 -1.13 -12.68 7.46
N ILE A 166 -0.95 -12.27 6.21
CA ILE A 166 0.25 -12.46 5.40
C ILE A 166 0.73 -11.08 4.98
N THR A 167 1.91 -10.69 5.44
CA THR A 167 2.42 -9.33 5.31
C THR A 167 3.95 -9.33 5.23
N SER A 168 4.50 -8.28 4.63
CA SER A 168 5.94 -7.97 4.70
C SER A 168 6.20 -6.75 5.60
N ASP A 169 5.17 -6.26 6.29
CA ASP A 169 5.23 -5.08 7.13
C ASP A 169 5.71 -5.41 8.54
N ARG A 170 6.89 -4.88 8.87
CA ARG A 170 7.57 -5.11 10.12
C ARG A 170 7.04 -4.24 11.25
N HIS A 171 6.46 -3.07 10.97
CA HIS A 171 5.78 -2.29 12.00
C HIS A 171 4.57 -3.04 12.52
N LEU A 172 3.73 -3.57 11.61
CA LEU A 172 2.54 -4.31 11.99
C LEU A 172 2.90 -5.56 12.79
N ILE A 173 3.87 -6.35 12.30
CA ILE A 173 4.28 -7.57 12.99
C ILE A 173 4.91 -7.27 14.34
N ASN A 174 5.77 -6.25 14.44
CA ASN A 174 6.36 -5.84 15.71
C ASN A 174 5.28 -5.40 16.72
N LYS A 175 4.28 -4.63 16.28
CA LYS A 175 3.12 -4.24 17.11
C LYS A 175 2.35 -5.46 17.61
N LEU A 176 2.07 -6.43 16.72
CA LEU A 176 1.35 -7.65 17.08
C LEU A 176 2.16 -8.50 18.06
N THR A 177 3.45 -8.72 17.82
CA THR A 177 4.29 -9.57 18.70
C THR A 177 4.60 -8.96 20.06
N ASN A 178 4.57 -7.62 20.18
CA ASN A 178 4.76 -6.94 21.46
C ASN A 178 3.48 -6.89 22.30
N SER A 179 2.32 -7.20 21.70
CA SER A 179 1.08 -7.47 22.42
C SER A 179 1.03 -8.93 22.86
N ALA A 180 0.18 -9.29 23.83
CA ALA A 180 -0.08 -10.68 24.22
C ALA A 180 -0.84 -11.44 23.12
N HIS A 181 -0.25 -11.53 21.93
CA HIS A 181 -0.85 -12.09 20.73
C HIS A 181 -0.90 -13.62 20.85
N PRO A 182 -2.10 -14.21 20.85
CA PRO A 182 -2.25 -15.62 21.19
C PRO A 182 -1.82 -16.57 20.06
N TYR A 183 -1.53 -16.05 18.87
CA TYR A 183 -1.23 -16.84 17.68
C TYR A 183 0.25 -16.86 17.36
N LYS A 184 0.74 -18.02 16.91
CA LYS A 184 2.13 -18.18 16.48
C LYS A 184 2.43 -17.32 15.25
N LEU A 185 3.69 -16.93 15.12
CA LEU A 185 4.20 -16.16 13.98
C LEU A 185 5.22 -16.98 13.20
N ILE A 186 4.92 -17.20 11.93
CA ILE A 186 5.80 -17.80 10.94
C ILE A 186 6.55 -16.66 10.24
N ARG A 187 7.85 -16.84 10.03
CA ARG A 187 8.72 -15.87 9.37
C ARG A 187 9.50 -16.57 8.27
N SER A 188 9.63 -15.93 7.13
CA SER A 188 10.51 -16.33 6.04
C SER A 188 11.25 -15.11 5.52
N SER A 189 12.50 -15.31 5.13
CA SER A 189 13.35 -14.28 4.51
C SER A 189 13.93 -14.86 3.23
N VAL A 190 13.81 -14.10 2.14
CA VAL A 190 14.40 -14.43 0.85
C VAL A 190 15.44 -13.36 0.54
N GLU A 191 16.69 -13.79 0.39
CA GLU A 191 17.82 -12.91 0.12
C GLU A 191 17.52 -12.00 -1.08
N SER A 192 17.73 -10.70 -0.90
CA SER A 192 17.50 -9.66 -1.93
C SER A 192 16.07 -9.48 -2.44
N GLU A 193 15.10 -10.28 -2.01
CA GLU A 193 13.69 -10.17 -2.44
C GLU A 193 12.77 -9.65 -1.33
N GLY A 194 13.01 -10.02 -0.07
CA GLY A 194 12.29 -9.51 1.08
C GLY A 194 11.90 -10.57 2.10
N ASP A 195 11.16 -10.12 3.13
CA ASP A 195 10.65 -11.00 4.18
C ASP A 195 9.14 -11.17 4.04
N SER A 196 8.64 -12.33 4.48
CA SER A 196 7.22 -12.58 4.66
C SER A 196 6.94 -13.07 6.07
N PHE A 197 5.81 -12.61 6.59
CA PHE A 197 5.32 -12.93 7.92
C PHE A 197 3.92 -13.48 7.80
N ALA A 198 3.64 -14.59 8.50
CA ALA A 198 2.31 -15.17 8.56
C ALA A 198 1.89 -15.43 10.01
N THR A 199 0.70 -14.95 10.36
CA THR A 199 0.06 -15.21 11.66
C THR A 199 -1.46 -15.17 11.50
N LEU A 200 -2.19 -15.30 12.60
CA LEU A 200 -3.64 -15.13 12.65
C LEU A 200 -3.96 -13.90 13.48
N ARG A 201 -5.09 -13.25 13.23
CA ARG A 201 -5.61 -12.13 14.03
C ARG A 201 -7.14 -12.15 14.04
N LYS A 202 -7.75 -11.29 14.85
CA LYS A 202 -9.20 -11.13 14.90
C LYS A 202 -9.57 -9.66 14.83
N PHE A 203 -10.50 -9.33 13.94
CA PHE A 203 -11.21 -8.06 13.96
C PHE A 203 -12.47 -8.20 14.81
N SER A 204 -12.76 -7.20 15.63
CA SER A 204 -13.87 -7.20 16.57
C SER A 204 -14.59 -5.86 16.55
N LYS A 205 -15.93 -5.91 16.53
CA LYS A 205 -16.81 -4.75 16.67
C LYS A 205 -16.70 -4.04 18.03
N ASN A 206 -16.04 -4.68 19.00
CA ASN A 206 -15.82 -4.11 20.34
C ASN A 206 -14.49 -3.34 20.43
N VAL A 207 -13.70 -3.31 19.36
CA VAL A 207 -12.40 -2.63 19.30
C VAL A 207 -12.54 -1.42 18.39
N LYS A 208 -12.32 -0.23 18.95
CA LYS A 208 -12.54 1.05 18.27
C LYS A 208 -11.77 1.13 16.95
N GLU A 209 -10.50 0.75 16.95
CA GLU A 209 -9.61 0.84 15.79
C GLU A 209 -10.14 0.01 14.61
N ASN A 210 -10.71 -1.17 14.90
CA ASN A 210 -11.32 -2.01 13.87
C ASN A 210 -12.58 -1.35 13.29
N CYS A 211 -13.45 -0.81 14.16
CA CYS A 211 -14.64 -0.10 13.71
C CYS A 211 -14.29 1.14 12.87
N VAL A 212 -13.21 1.85 13.21
CA VAL A 212 -12.69 2.98 12.43
C VAL A 212 -12.22 2.51 11.05
N MET A 213 -11.42 1.44 10.95
CA MET A 213 -11.00 0.89 9.66
C MET A 213 -12.20 0.48 8.79
N TRP A 214 -13.21 -0.15 9.39
CA TRP A 214 -14.46 -0.49 8.69
C TRP A 214 -15.19 0.76 8.20
N ALA A 215 -15.36 1.77 9.05
CA ALA A 215 -16.03 3.02 8.71
C ALA A 215 -15.27 3.81 7.63
N ASN A 216 -13.93 3.82 7.68
CA ASN A 216 -13.08 4.47 6.69
C ASN A 216 -13.32 3.91 5.29
N ALA A 217 -13.43 2.58 5.15
CA ALA A 217 -13.69 1.98 3.84
C ALA A 217 -15.02 2.46 3.24
N ILE A 218 -16.06 2.63 4.07
CA ILE A 218 -17.37 3.14 3.64
C ILE A 218 -17.29 4.63 3.30
N ASP A 219 -16.65 5.42 4.17
CA ASP A 219 -16.50 6.86 3.98
C ASP A 219 -15.74 7.19 2.69
N LEU A 220 -14.65 6.48 2.41
CA LEU A 220 -13.90 6.59 1.16
C LEU A 220 -14.76 6.16 -0.04
N ALA A 221 -15.46 5.03 0.05
CA ALA A 221 -16.28 4.51 -1.04
C ALA A 221 -17.43 5.44 -1.44
N LEU A 222 -18.03 6.14 -0.48
CA LEU A 222 -19.17 7.02 -0.73
C LEU A 222 -18.76 8.43 -1.19
N ASN A 223 -17.52 8.86 -0.91
CA ASN A 223 -17.08 10.24 -1.14
C ASN A 223 -15.98 10.41 -2.19
N ILE A 224 -15.34 9.32 -2.66
CA ILE A 224 -14.36 9.35 -3.75
C ILE A 224 -15.05 9.05 -5.09
N SER A 225 -14.56 9.69 -6.14
CA SER A 225 -15.04 9.46 -7.51
C SER A 225 -14.96 7.97 -7.91
N PRO A 226 -16.02 7.35 -8.46
CA PRO A 226 -16.08 5.90 -8.66
C PRO A 226 -14.94 5.29 -9.48
N TRP A 227 -14.35 6.04 -10.40
CA TRP A 227 -13.28 5.56 -11.30
C TRP A 227 -11.89 5.56 -10.65
N GLN A 228 -11.75 6.15 -9.47
CA GLN A 228 -10.49 6.18 -8.70
C GLN A 228 -10.45 5.11 -7.60
N LEU A 229 -11.45 4.23 -7.56
CA LEU A 229 -11.67 3.36 -6.41
C LEU A 229 -11.97 1.94 -6.85
N GLN A 230 -11.28 1.00 -6.22
CA GLN A 230 -11.48 -0.43 -6.42
C GLN A 230 -11.95 -1.09 -5.12
N PHE A 231 -13.01 -1.88 -5.22
CA PHE A 231 -13.45 -2.71 -4.12
C PHE A 231 -12.41 -3.80 -3.84
N SER A 232 -11.94 -3.90 -2.61
CA SER A 232 -11.02 -4.95 -2.18
C SER A 232 -11.24 -5.29 -0.70
N ILE A 233 -10.79 -6.49 -0.30
CA ILE A 233 -10.80 -6.98 1.08
C ILE A 233 -9.41 -7.46 1.52
N ASN A 234 -8.36 -7.06 0.80
CA ASN A 234 -6.98 -7.48 1.02
C ASN A 234 -6.88 -8.99 1.37
N TYR A 235 -7.57 -9.86 0.61
CA TYR A 235 -7.73 -11.26 0.99
C TYR A 235 -6.36 -11.94 1.16
N PRO A 236 -6.12 -12.73 2.22
CA PRO A 236 -7.04 -13.07 3.32
C PRO A 236 -6.92 -12.15 4.55
N ASN A 237 -6.16 -11.06 4.46
CA ASN A 237 -5.75 -10.19 5.57
C ASN A 237 -6.90 -9.46 6.26
N TYR A 238 -7.91 -9.02 5.51
CA TYR A 238 -9.01 -8.21 6.05
C TYR A 238 -10.36 -8.91 6.09
N ALA A 239 -10.66 -9.75 5.11
CA ALA A 239 -11.82 -10.62 5.16
C ALA A 239 -11.60 -11.89 4.32
N ASP A 240 -12.52 -12.82 4.48
CA ASP A 240 -12.67 -13.98 3.60
C ASP A 240 -13.46 -13.60 2.34
N ILE A 241 -13.11 -14.20 1.20
CA ILE A 241 -13.77 -13.99 -0.07
C ILE A 241 -15.25 -14.40 -0.05
N ILE A 242 -15.63 -15.34 0.82
CA ILE A 242 -17.03 -15.74 0.99
C ILE A 242 -17.89 -14.62 1.60
N ASN A 243 -17.28 -13.64 2.26
CA ASN A 243 -17.97 -12.52 2.89
C ASN A 243 -18.18 -11.33 1.93
N LEU A 244 -17.68 -11.41 0.70
CA LEU A 244 -17.82 -10.34 -0.30
C LEU A 244 -19.27 -9.84 -0.47
N PRO A 245 -20.29 -10.71 -0.57
CA PRO A 245 -21.67 -10.24 -0.72
C PRO A 245 -22.18 -9.43 0.47
N GLU A 246 -21.85 -9.84 1.70
CA GLU A 246 -22.22 -9.11 2.92
C GLU A 246 -21.49 -7.76 2.96
N ILE A 247 -20.20 -7.74 2.69
CA ILE A 247 -19.39 -6.51 2.71
C ILE A 247 -19.87 -5.53 1.64
N ALA A 248 -20.18 -6.01 0.44
CA ALA A 248 -20.73 -5.19 -0.63
C ALA A 248 -22.11 -4.61 -0.26
N SER A 249 -22.90 -5.32 0.55
CA SER A 249 -24.22 -4.84 0.99
C SER A 249 -24.14 -3.52 1.78
N TRP A 250 -23.04 -3.29 2.51
CA TRP A 250 -22.80 -2.05 3.26
C TRP A 250 -22.68 -0.83 2.35
N LEU A 251 -22.24 -1.00 1.10
CA LEU A 251 -22.14 0.10 0.14
C LEU A 251 -23.49 0.49 -0.47
N VAL A 252 -24.44 -0.42 -0.52
CA VAL A 252 -25.72 -0.23 -1.23
C VAL A 252 -26.92 -0.07 -0.31
N SER A 253 -26.79 -0.36 0.99
CA SER A 253 -27.90 -0.32 1.95
C SER A 253 -27.51 0.35 3.28
N ASN A 254 -28.19 1.45 3.61
CA ASN A 254 -28.05 2.11 4.91
C ASN A 254 -28.48 1.20 6.07
N ASN A 255 -29.46 0.31 5.86
CA ASN A 255 -29.94 -0.62 6.89
C ASN A 255 -28.94 -1.76 7.15
N ALA A 256 -28.09 -2.08 6.17
CA ALA A 256 -27.06 -3.09 6.32
C ALA A 256 -25.83 -2.55 7.09
N ARG A 257 -25.64 -1.24 7.08
CA ARG A 257 -24.59 -0.54 7.85
C ARG A 257 -25.03 -0.34 9.30
#